data_AF-A0A917MYB2-F1
#
_entry.id   AF-A0A917MYB2-F1
#
_cell.length_a   1.000
_cell.length_b   1.000
_cell.length_c   1.000
_cell.angle_alpha   90.00
_cell.angle_beta   90.00
_cell.angle_gamma   90.00
#
_symmetry.space_group_name_H-M   'P 1'
#
loop_
_entity.id
_entity.type
_entity.pdbx_description
1 polymer ?
#
loop_
_entity_poly.entity_id
_entity_poly.type
_entity_poly.pdbx_seq_one_letter_code
_entity_poly.pdbx_strand_id
1 'polypeptide(L)'
;MKSTLFILIPFFIISCNNSSADAVHQKTPDSATAIAGKPGSSAETTVETIITDFNNDGVKDSLALQSPPVAGDPGQFSRIRLRISGLPEQSFTCADVWDYIDSSFTQPNAVASKRIYAYKHHQYTYLLLFGFLYGSGRDNFDIIRIGNGQIKKIFSQAIQEAIALQPMGSDGKLCFIGRPIAETDQDTPDSTSGATSTQSSYIVYELSDTSKIDILLTTAYNLSH
;
A
#
# COMPACT_ATOMS: atom_id res chain seq x y z
N MET A 1 30.69 -11.88 43.02
CA MET A 1 30.42 -10.54 43.56
C MET A 1 29.55 -9.81 42.54
N LYS A 2 28.30 -9.51 42.90
CA LYS A 2 27.30 -8.87 42.02
C LYS A 2 27.38 -7.37 42.25
N SER A 3 27.62 -6.58 41.21
CA SER A 3 27.59 -5.12 41.29
C SER A 3 26.48 -4.63 40.36
N THR A 4 25.36 -4.22 40.98
CA THR A 4 24.19 -3.67 40.31
C THR A 4 24.33 -2.15 40.32
N LEU A 5 24.53 -1.54 39.15
CA LEU A 5 24.59 -0.08 39.00
C LEU A 5 23.17 0.45 38.74
N PHE A 6 22.59 1.13 39.72
CA PHE A 6 21.37 1.91 39.58
C PHE A 6 21.72 3.31 39.06
N ILE A 7 21.16 3.71 37.92
CA ILE A 7 21.22 5.09 37.43
C ILE A 7 19.83 5.70 37.58
N LEU A 8 19.73 6.69 38.46
CA LEU A 8 18.58 7.59 38.61
C LEU A 8 18.65 8.66 37.52
N ILE A 9 17.59 8.80 36.73
CA ILE A 9 17.41 9.93 35.80
C ILE A 9 16.36 10.88 36.42
N PRO A 10 16.68 12.17 36.62
CA PRO A 10 15.73 13.14 37.15
C PRO A 10 14.71 13.58 36.08
N PHE A 11 13.45 13.66 36.50
CA PHE A 11 12.34 14.29 35.79
C PHE A 11 12.59 15.81 35.68
N PHE A 12 12.66 16.34 34.46
CA PHE A 12 12.47 17.77 34.20
C PHE A 12 11.03 18.01 33.75
N ILE A 13 10.26 18.68 34.60
CA ILE A 13 8.96 19.25 34.27
C ILE A 13 9.25 20.65 33.72
N ILE A 14 9.02 20.86 32.42
CA ILE A 14 8.95 22.21 31.84
C ILE A 14 7.47 22.51 31.62
N SER A 15 6.96 23.41 32.44
CA SER A 15 5.67 24.07 32.30
C SER A 15 5.90 25.41 31.59
N CYS A 16 5.21 25.63 30.46
CA CYS A 16 5.04 26.95 29.88
C CYS A 16 3.55 27.14 29.55
N ASN A 17 2.89 27.94 30.39
CA ASN A 17 1.66 28.66 30.09
C ASN A 17 1.99 29.87 29.19
N ASN A 18 1.18 30.12 28.15
CA ASN A 18 0.39 31.35 28.03
C ASN A 18 -0.34 31.44 26.67
N SER A 19 -1.66 31.45 26.78
CA SER A 19 -2.61 32.49 26.35
C SER A 19 -2.78 32.90 24.87
N SER A 20 -4.07 32.85 24.51
CA SER A 20 -4.89 33.80 23.74
C SER A 20 -4.96 33.66 22.22
N ALA A 21 -6.14 33.26 21.73
CA ALA A 21 -6.78 33.89 20.58
C ALA A 21 -8.31 33.68 20.62
N ASP A 22 -9.02 34.75 20.24
CA ASP A 22 -10.45 34.97 20.21
C ASP A 22 -11.30 33.99 19.40
N ALA A 23 -12.56 33.79 19.79
CA ALA A 23 -13.63 33.37 18.88
C ALA A 23 -15.02 33.87 19.34
N VAL A 24 -15.39 35.04 18.79
CA VAL A 24 -16.64 35.42 18.12
C VAL A 24 -17.97 34.73 18.49
N HIS A 25 -18.95 35.61 18.71
CA HIS A 25 -20.40 35.44 18.87
C HIS A 25 -21.12 34.37 18.00
N GLN A 26 -22.01 33.64 18.70
CA GLN A 26 -23.37 33.19 18.33
C GLN A 26 -23.89 33.47 16.91
N LYS A 27 -24.44 32.42 16.25
CA LYS A 27 -25.88 32.30 15.95
C LYS A 27 -26.25 30.93 15.37
N THR A 28 -27.17 30.23 16.03
CA THR A 28 -28.00 29.16 15.47
C THR A 28 -29.13 29.77 14.65
N PRO A 29 -29.58 29.10 13.58
CA PRO A 29 -31.02 28.93 13.41
C PRO A 29 -31.40 27.48 13.09
N ASP A 30 -32.42 27.01 13.78
CA ASP A 30 -33.21 25.83 13.43
C ASP A 30 -33.96 26.08 12.11
N SER A 31 -33.99 25.09 11.22
CA SER A 31 -35.24 24.50 10.69
C SER A 31 -34.99 23.58 9.49
N ALA A 32 -35.73 22.48 9.50
CA ALA A 32 -35.68 21.34 8.61
C ALA A 32 -36.00 21.64 7.14
N THR A 33 -35.34 20.91 6.25
CA THR A 33 -35.98 20.34 5.06
C THR A 33 -35.31 18.99 4.78
N ALA A 34 -35.94 17.91 5.25
CA ALA A 34 -35.59 16.56 4.86
C ALA A 34 -36.13 16.32 3.45
N ILE A 35 -35.26 16.45 2.44
CA ILE A 35 -35.57 15.95 1.10
C ILE A 35 -35.17 14.49 1.05
N ALA A 36 -36.19 13.66 0.86
CA ALA A 36 -36.10 12.23 0.67
C ALA A 36 -35.28 11.86 -0.58
N GLY A 37 -34.66 10.68 -0.51
CA GLY A 37 -34.13 9.98 -1.69
C GLY A 37 -32.63 9.78 -1.68
N LYS A 38 -32.08 9.05 -0.70
CA LYS A 38 -30.73 8.48 -0.84
C LYS A 38 -30.83 7.35 -1.88
N PRO A 39 -30.12 7.42 -3.02
CA PRO A 39 -30.12 6.33 -3.98
C PRO A 39 -29.48 5.09 -3.32
N GLY A 40 -30.05 3.93 -3.62
CA GLY A 40 -29.77 2.67 -2.95
C GLY A 40 -28.28 2.36 -2.82
N SER A 41 -27.87 2.00 -1.61
CA SER A 41 -26.61 1.29 -1.39
C SER A 41 -26.70 -0.02 -2.16
N SER A 42 -26.10 -0.10 -3.35
CA SER A 42 -25.85 -1.40 -3.99
C SER A 42 -25.08 -2.25 -2.98
N ALA A 43 -25.59 -3.45 -2.67
CA ALA A 43 -24.92 -4.34 -1.74
C ALA A 43 -23.50 -4.63 -2.27
N GLU A 44 -22.47 -4.32 -1.47
CA GLU A 44 -21.08 -4.62 -1.83
C GLU A 44 -20.94 -6.13 -2.04
N THR A 45 -20.54 -6.53 -3.25
CA THR A 45 -20.30 -7.94 -3.57
C THR A 45 -18.87 -8.31 -3.19
N THR A 46 -18.71 -9.41 -2.47
CA THR A 46 -17.39 -9.96 -2.10
C THR A 46 -16.86 -10.84 -3.23
N VAL A 47 -15.67 -10.52 -3.72
CA VAL A 47 -14.95 -11.26 -4.76
C VAL A 47 -14.17 -12.43 -4.17
N GLU A 48 -13.49 -12.19 -3.05
CA GLU A 48 -12.63 -13.17 -2.40
C GLU A 48 -12.46 -12.80 -0.91
N THR A 49 -12.28 -13.80 -0.05
CA THR A 49 -11.97 -13.59 1.36
C THR A 49 -10.75 -14.42 1.74
N ILE A 50 -9.75 -13.75 2.28
CA ILE A 50 -8.48 -14.32 2.71
C ILE A 50 -8.47 -14.35 4.24
N ILE A 51 -8.27 -15.53 4.81
CA ILE A 51 -8.21 -15.75 6.26
C ILE A 51 -6.80 -16.20 6.63
N THR A 52 -6.05 -15.35 7.32
CA THR A 52 -4.70 -15.66 7.81
C THR A 52 -4.38 -14.79 9.01
N ASP A 53 -3.27 -15.03 9.68
CA ASP A 53 -2.76 -14.14 10.72
C ASP A 53 -1.97 -13.00 10.01
N PHE A 54 -2.51 -11.79 9.94
CA PHE A 54 -1.86 -10.65 9.25
C PHE A 54 -1.00 -9.81 10.19
N ASN A 55 -1.23 -9.81 11.50
CA ASN A 55 -0.47 -9.01 12.47
C ASN A 55 0.57 -9.82 13.28
N ASN A 56 0.68 -11.13 13.02
CA ASN A 56 1.55 -12.09 13.69
C ASN A 56 1.26 -12.26 15.19
N ASP A 57 0.00 -12.14 15.61
CA ASP A 57 -0.44 -12.36 16.99
C ASP A 57 -0.95 -13.80 17.25
N GLY A 58 -0.94 -14.66 16.24
CA GLY A 58 -1.44 -16.04 16.30
C GLY A 58 -2.95 -16.18 16.13
N VAL A 59 -3.70 -15.08 16.01
CA VAL A 59 -5.14 -15.05 15.77
C VAL A 59 -5.41 -14.93 14.27
N LYS A 60 -6.50 -15.55 13.80
CA LYS A 60 -6.91 -15.44 12.40
C LYS A 60 -7.64 -14.13 12.16
N ASP A 61 -7.12 -13.37 11.21
CA ASP A 61 -7.68 -12.14 10.68
C ASP A 61 -8.39 -12.40 9.35
N SER A 62 -9.13 -11.40 8.86
CA SER A 62 -9.79 -11.48 7.54
C SER A 62 -9.51 -10.26 6.66
N LEU A 63 -9.22 -10.52 5.40
CA LEU A 63 -9.17 -9.55 4.31
C LEU A 63 -10.24 -9.91 3.29
N ALA A 64 -11.22 -9.04 3.07
CA ALA A 64 -12.23 -9.20 2.02
C ALA A 64 -11.91 -8.28 0.85
N LEU A 65 -11.90 -8.85 -0.35
CA LEU A 65 -11.81 -8.17 -1.64
C LEU A 65 -13.24 -7.93 -2.11
N GLN A 66 -13.61 -6.68 -2.36
CA GLN A 66 -15.01 -6.27 -2.53
C GLN A 66 -15.17 -5.30 -3.70
N SER A 67 -16.44 -5.12 -4.08
CA SER A 67 -16.86 -4.20 -5.12
C SER A 67 -16.18 -4.56 -6.44
N PRO A 68 -16.66 -5.63 -7.14
CA PRO A 68 -16.25 -5.83 -8.52
C PRO A 68 -16.50 -4.51 -9.27
N PRO A 69 -15.62 -4.17 -10.22
CA PRO A 69 -15.64 -2.84 -10.78
C PRO A 69 -16.87 -2.61 -11.65
N VAL A 70 -17.07 -1.37 -12.11
CA VAL A 70 -18.28 -1.01 -12.86
C VAL A 70 -18.32 -1.86 -14.14
N ALA A 71 -19.52 -2.20 -14.60
CA ALA A 71 -19.66 -2.99 -15.83
C ALA A 71 -18.92 -2.32 -17.00
N GLY A 72 -17.92 -3.00 -17.54
CA GLY A 72 -17.02 -2.47 -18.58
C GLY A 72 -15.58 -2.26 -18.11
N ASP A 73 -15.35 -2.17 -16.80
CA ASP A 73 -14.01 -2.07 -16.23
C ASP A 73 -13.33 -3.45 -16.22
N PRO A 74 -12.08 -3.54 -16.67
CA PRO A 74 -11.38 -4.83 -16.82
C PRO A 74 -10.73 -5.35 -15.52
N GLY A 75 -10.71 -4.53 -14.45
CA GLY A 75 -10.17 -4.92 -13.15
C GLY A 75 -11.00 -6.00 -12.42
N GLN A 76 -10.56 -6.36 -11.22
CA GLN A 76 -11.15 -7.47 -10.45
C GLN A 76 -11.89 -6.99 -9.21
N PHE A 77 -11.41 -5.93 -8.55
CA PHE A 77 -12.00 -5.38 -7.34
C PHE A 77 -11.53 -3.94 -7.15
N SER A 78 -12.32 -3.12 -6.46
CA SER A 78 -11.96 -1.72 -6.18
C SER A 78 -11.86 -1.38 -4.69
N ARG A 79 -12.22 -2.34 -3.83
CA ARG A 79 -12.19 -2.14 -2.38
C ARG A 79 -11.62 -3.35 -1.67
N ILE A 80 -10.89 -3.08 -0.60
CA ILE A 80 -10.58 -4.08 0.41
C ILE A 80 -11.11 -3.67 1.78
N ARG A 81 -11.39 -4.68 2.61
CA ARG A 81 -11.79 -4.53 4.00
C ARG A 81 -10.99 -5.47 4.88
N LEU A 82 -10.34 -4.91 5.90
CA LEU A 82 -9.46 -5.60 6.83
C LEU A 82 -10.10 -5.65 8.21
N ARG A 83 -10.21 -6.85 8.77
CA ARG A 83 -10.55 -7.10 10.18
C ARG A 83 -9.37 -7.80 10.81
N ILE A 84 -8.62 -7.04 11.60
CA ILE A 84 -7.41 -7.50 12.28
C ILE A 84 -7.71 -7.56 13.77
N SER A 85 -7.35 -8.66 14.42
CA SER A 85 -7.44 -8.86 15.86
C SER A 85 -6.83 -7.66 16.61
N GLY A 86 -7.59 -7.13 17.56
CA GLY A 86 -7.18 -5.98 18.37
C GLY A 86 -7.22 -4.61 17.69
N LEU A 87 -7.61 -4.52 16.41
CA LEU A 87 -7.69 -3.25 15.67
C LEU A 87 -9.11 -2.95 15.17
N PRO A 88 -9.45 -1.66 15.00
CA PRO A 88 -10.68 -1.28 14.31
C PRO A 88 -10.71 -1.83 12.87
N GLU A 89 -11.89 -2.23 12.38
CA GLU A 89 -12.08 -2.58 10.98
C GLU A 89 -11.69 -1.38 10.09
N GLN A 90 -10.89 -1.63 9.06
CA GLN A 90 -10.49 -0.61 8.10
C GLN A 90 -10.85 -1.02 6.67
N SER A 91 -11.07 -0.04 5.82
CA SER A 91 -11.31 -0.24 4.39
C SER A 91 -10.44 0.69 3.57
N PHE A 92 -9.99 0.20 2.42
CA PHE A 92 -9.26 0.99 1.44
C PHE A 92 -9.93 0.81 0.08
N THR A 93 -10.13 1.91 -0.62
CA THR A 93 -10.67 1.94 -1.98
C THR A 93 -9.56 2.46 -2.90
N CYS A 94 -9.43 1.87 -4.09
CA CYS A 94 -8.58 2.45 -5.14
C CYS A 94 -9.31 3.62 -5.83
N ALA A 95 -8.56 4.37 -6.62
CA ALA A 95 -9.15 5.45 -7.42
C ALA A 95 -10.00 4.87 -8.56
N ASP A 96 -9.54 3.76 -9.15
CA ASP A 96 -10.22 3.07 -10.24
C ASP A 96 -10.35 1.58 -9.91
N VAL A 97 -9.37 0.74 -10.25
CA VAL A 97 -9.47 -0.71 -10.06
C VAL A 97 -8.12 -1.40 -9.82
N TRP A 98 -8.15 -2.43 -8.97
CA TRP A 98 -7.05 -3.39 -8.83
C TRP A 98 -7.32 -4.67 -9.61
N ASP A 99 -6.25 -5.36 -9.99
CA ASP A 99 -6.26 -6.57 -10.80
C ASP A 99 -5.41 -7.69 -10.15
N TYR A 100 -5.12 -8.75 -10.92
CA TYR A 100 -4.21 -9.82 -10.55
C TYR A 100 -2.78 -9.32 -10.26
N ILE A 101 -2.06 -10.09 -9.44
CA ILE A 101 -0.62 -9.93 -9.27
C ILE A 101 0.06 -10.10 -10.62
N ASP A 102 0.97 -9.19 -10.96
CA ASP A 102 1.71 -9.26 -12.22
C ASP A 102 2.48 -10.57 -12.35
N SER A 103 2.52 -11.12 -13.56
CA SER A 103 3.33 -12.31 -13.85
C SER A 103 4.82 -12.07 -13.68
N SER A 104 5.28 -10.81 -13.78
CA SER A 104 6.67 -10.41 -13.49
C SER A 104 7.01 -10.50 -12.00
N PHE A 105 6.00 -10.41 -11.12
CA PHE A 105 6.18 -10.43 -9.68
C PHE A 105 6.15 -11.86 -9.14
N THR A 106 7.28 -12.55 -9.23
CA THR A 106 7.40 -14.02 -9.03
C THR A 106 7.74 -14.46 -7.60
N GLN A 107 7.71 -13.54 -6.63
CA GLN A 107 8.10 -13.83 -5.25
C GLN A 107 7.07 -14.74 -4.52
N PRO A 108 7.48 -15.49 -3.48
CA PRO A 108 6.56 -16.32 -2.69
C PRO A 108 5.50 -15.50 -1.96
N ASN A 109 4.23 -15.81 -2.21
CA ASN A 109 3.10 -15.14 -1.56
C ASN A 109 2.76 -15.81 -0.22
N ALA A 110 2.61 -15.03 0.86
CA ALA A 110 2.21 -15.54 2.18
C ALA A 110 0.73 -15.94 2.26
N VAL A 111 -0.06 -15.65 1.21
CA VAL A 111 -1.47 -16.05 1.11
C VAL A 111 -1.73 -16.76 -0.21
N ALA A 112 -2.72 -17.65 -0.23
CA ALA A 112 -3.16 -18.37 -1.43
C ALA A 112 -4.11 -17.52 -2.28
N SER A 113 -3.64 -16.36 -2.76
CA SER A 113 -4.39 -15.46 -3.64
C SER A 113 -3.60 -15.11 -4.89
N LYS A 114 -4.31 -14.94 -6.00
CA LYS A 114 -3.77 -14.39 -7.25
C LYS A 114 -4.00 -12.88 -7.39
N ARG A 115 -4.77 -12.27 -6.49
CA ARG A 115 -5.20 -10.86 -6.56
C ARG A 115 -4.50 -9.96 -5.53
N ILE A 116 -3.98 -10.56 -4.46
CA ILE A 116 -3.25 -9.86 -3.40
C ILE A 116 -1.96 -10.59 -3.13
N TYR A 117 -0.87 -9.85 -3.12
CA TYR A 117 0.39 -10.36 -2.61
C TYR A 117 0.58 -9.92 -1.16
N ALA A 118 0.86 -10.87 -0.26
CA ALA A 118 1.16 -10.63 1.13
C ALA A 118 2.60 -11.03 1.43
N TYR A 119 3.36 -10.12 2.04
CA TYR A 119 4.73 -10.37 2.48
C TYR A 119 4.86 -10.15 3.97
N LYS A 120 5.29 -11.19 4.69
CA LYS A 120 5.53 -11.14 6.14
C LYS A 120 6.99 -10.82 6.41
N HIS A 121 7.25 -9.78 7.19
CA HIS A 121 8.60 -9.35 7.57
C HIS A 121 8.64 -8.81 8.99
N HIS A 122 9.33 -9.54 9.87
CA HIS A 122 9.39 -9.26 11.30
C HIS A 122 7.97 -9.09 11.91
N GLN A 123 7.67 -7.92 12.45
CA GLN A 123 6.39 -7.59 13.10
C GLN A 123 5.35 -7.00 12.13
N TYR A 124 5.65 -7.00 10.83
CA TYR A 124 4.79 -6.41 9.82
C TYR A 124 4.36 -7.42 8.76
N THR A 125 3.18 -7.18 8.21
CA THR A 125 2.75 -7.72 6.93
C THR A 125 2.50 -6.59 5.96
N TYR A 126 2.98 -6.74 4.73
CA TYR A 126 2.79 -5.81 3.63
C TYR A 126 1.84 -6.46 2.62
N LEU A 127 0.74 -5.78 2.33
CA LEU A 127 -0.20 -6.15 1.27
C LEU A 127 0.09 -5.30 0.05
N LEU A 128 0.36 -5.94 -1.07
CA LEU A 128 0.60 -5.32 -2.36
C LEU A 128 -0.65 -5.53 -3.22
N LEU A 129 -1.16 -4.42 -3.75
CA LEU A 129 -2.35 -4.34 -4.60
C LEU A 129 -1.91 -3.77 -5.95
N PHE A 130 -2.18 -4.50 -7.01
CA PHE A 130 -1.70 -4.17 -8.35
C PHE A 130 -2.80 -3.44 -9.11
N GLY A 131 -2.55 -2.18 -9.49
CA GLY A 131 -3.48 -1.43 -10.34
C GLY A 131 -3.65 -2.11 -11.69
N PHE A 132 -4.83 -1.97 -12.29
CA PHE A 132 -5.06 -2.52 -13.63
C PHE A 132 -4.15 -1.85 -14.67
N LEU A 133 -3.59 -2.65 -15.59
CA LEU A 133 -2.73 -2.20 -16.67
C LEU A 133 -3.55 -1.88 -17.92
N TYR A 134 -3.75 -0.60 -18.19
CA TYR A 134 -4.31 -0.07 -19.43
C TYR A 134 -3.23 0.04 -20.51
N GLY A 135 -3.64 0.05 -21.79
CA GLY A 135 -2.70 0.27 -22.90
C GLY A 135 -1.95 1.61 -22.83
N SER A 136 -2.48 2.60 -22.11
CA SER A 136 -1.84 3.91 -21.89
C SER A 136 -1.08 4.03 -20.56
N GLY A 137 -1.08 2.99 -19.73
CA GLY A 137 -0.39 2.99 -18.44
C GLY A 137 -1.13 2.18 -17.37
N ARG A 138 -0.74 2.30 -16.10
CA ARG A 138 -1.35 1.54 -15.00
C ARG A 138 -2.03 2.46 -13.99
N ASP A 139 -3.12 1.98 -13.39
CA ASP A 139 -3.65 2.54 -12.15
C ASP A 139 -2.66 2.34 -10.98
N ASN A 140 -2.97 2.91 -9.82
CA ASN A 140 -2.11 2.91 -8.66
C ASN A 140 -1.77 1.50 -8.17
N PHE A 141 -0.48 1.29 -8.02
CA PHE A 141 0.07 0.24 -7.18
C PHE A 141 0.05 0.71 -5.73
N ASP A 142 -0.61 -0.05 -4.86
CA ASP A 142 -0.78 0.30 -3.45
C ASP A 142 -0.06 -0.70 -2.54
N ILE A 143 0.60 -0.17 -1.50
CA ILE A 143 1.18 -0.99 -0.43
C ILE A 143 0.54 -0.58 0.89
N ILE A 144 -0.04 -1.56 1.59
CA ILE A 144 -0.61 -1.40 2.92
C ILE A 144 0.22 -2.19 3.91
N ARG A 145 0.68 -1.52 4.97
CA ARG A 145 1.41 -2.13 6.07
C ARG A 145 0.47 -2.39 7.24
N ILE A 146 0.53 -3.61 7.77
CA ILE A 146 -0.19 -4.07 8.96
C ILE A 146 0.87 -4.44 10.00
N GLY A 147 0.75 -3.92 11.21
CA GLY A 147 1.65 -4.23 12.32
C GLY A 147 1.85 -3.04 13.26
N ASN A 148 2.44 -3.27 14.42
CA ASN A 148 2.60 -2.27 15.49
C ASN A 148 1.30 -1.54 15.84
N GLY A 149 0.20 -2.28 15.94
CA GLY A 149 -1.08 -1.71 16.35
C GLY A 149 -1.74 -0.80 15.30
N GLN A 150 -1.30 -0.85 14.04
CA GLN A 150 -1.86 -0.01 12.98
C GLN A 150 -1.98 -0.74 11.64
N ILE A 151 -2.91 -0.25 10.82
CA ILE A 151 -3.06 -0.58 9.40
C ILE A 151 -2.92 0.75 8.65
N LYS A 152 -2.00 0.82 7.69
CA LYS A 152 -1.70 2.08 6.99
C LYS A 152 -1.32 1.84 5.54
N LYS A 153 -1.95 2.55 4.61
CA LYS A 153 -1.47 2.67 3.23
C LYS A 153 -0.20 3.52 3.24
N ILE A 154 0.94 2.92 2.90
CA ILE A 154 2.26 3.56 2.94
C ILE A 154 2.79 3.90 1.55
N PHE A 155 2.22 3.31 0.50
CA PHE A 155 2.58 3.59 -0.88
C PHE A 155 1.31 3.61 -1.73
N SER A 156 1.23 4.56 -2.66
CA SER A 156 0.13 4.70 -3.62
C SER A 156 0.61 5.54 -4.80
N GLN A 157 1.12 4.89 -5.83
CA GLN A 157 1.64 5.53 -7.05
C GLN A 157 1.44 4.61 -8.25
N ALA A 158 1.31 5.19 -9.45
CA ALA A 158 1.34 4.42 -10.69
C ALA A 158 2.75 3.84 -10.91
N ILE A 159 2.85 2.52 -10.96
CA ILE A 159 4.09 1.76 -11.23
C ILE A 159 3.75 0.76 -12.31
N GLN A 160 4.37 0.86 -13.48
CA GLN A 160 4.00 0.02 -14.62
C GLN A 160 4.41 -1.43 -14.43
N GLU A 161 5.56 -1.65 -13.77
CA GLU A 161 6.07 -2.98 -13.46
C GLU A 161 6.55 -3.01 -12.01
N ALA A 162 5.89 -3.83 -11.18
CA ALA A 162 6.43 -4.20 -9.88
C ALA A 162 7.44 -5.34 -10.06
N ILE A 163 8.64 -5.18 -9.50
CA ILE A 163 9.75 -6.13 -9.69
C ILE A 163 9.93 -7.00 -8.46
N ALA A 164 10.10 -6.38 -7.29
CA ALA A 164 10.45 -7.11 -6.08
C ALA A 164 10.11 -6.33 -4.81
N LEU A 165 9.94 -7.09 -3.72
CA LEU A 165 9.97 -6.61 -2.36
C LEU A 165 11.07 -7.35 -1.60
N GLN A 166 12.12 -6.66 -1.16
CA GLN A 166 13.27 -7.32 -0.52
C GLN A 166 14.07 -6.39 0.41
N PRO A 167 14.73 -6.94 1.45
CA PRO A 167 15.72 -6.22 2.22
C PRO A 167 16.86 -5.72 1.33
N MET A 168 17.25 -4.46 1.47
CA MET A 168 18.36 -3.85 0.74
C MET A 168 19.22 -3.01 1.69
N GLY A 169 20.43 -2.67 1.23
CA GLY A 169 21.40 -1.92 2.02
C GLY A 169 22.07 -2.75 3.11
N SER A 170 23.00 -2.13 3.83
CA SER A 170 23.70 -2.76 4.95
C SER A 170 22.85 -2.84 6.23
N ASP A 171 21.80 -2.04 6.31
CA ASP A 171 20.83 -2.02 7.42
C ASP A 171 19.67 -3.00 7.21
N GLY A 172 19.57 -3.63 6.02
CA GLY A 172 18.59 -4.65 5.72
C GLY A 172 17.15 -4.13 5.68
N LYS A 173 16.96 -2.84 5.40
CA LYS A 173 15.62 -2.25 5.32
C LYS A 173 14.84 -2.82 4.15
N LEU A 174 13.55 -3.05 4.37
CA LEU A 174 12.66 -3.54 3.33
C LEU A 174 12.42 -2.46 2.27
N CYS A 175 12.71 -2.79 1.03
CA CYS A 175 12.53 -1.92 -0.12
C CYS A 175 11.57 -2.54 -1.14
N PHE A 176 10.82 -1.67 -1.81
CA PHE A 176 10.07 -1.99 -3.02
C PHE A 176 10.86 -1.55 -4.25
N ILE A 177 10.92 -2.42 -5.25
CA ILE A 177 11.60 -2.17 -6.52
C ILE A 177 10.54 -2.22 -7.62
N GLY A 178 10.47 -1.17 -8.43
CA GLY A 178 9.54 -1.09 -9.54
C GLY A 178 10.09 -0.24 -10.69
N ARG A 179 9.38 -0.24 -11.81
CA ARG A 179 9.64 0.64 -12.96
C ARG A 179 8.43 1.53 -13.23
N PRO A 180 8.65 2.84 -13.43
CA PRO A 180 7.56 3.77 -13.73
C PRO A 180 7.09 3.66 -15.19
N ILE A 181 7.87 3.01 -16.07
CA ILE A 181 7.57 2.80 -17.48
C ILE A 181 7.83 1.31 -17.78
N ALA A 182 6.87 0.63 -18.41
CA ALA A 182 7.05 -0.75 -18.83
C ALA A 182 8.04 -0.83 -19.99
N GLU A 183 8.88 -1.86 -20.01
CA GLU A 183 9.72 -2.12 -21.17
C GLU A 183 8.82 -2.70 -22.28
N THR A 184 8.79 -2.03 -23.43
CA THR A 184 8.10 -2.57 -24.60
C THR A 184 9.11 -3.39 -25.39
N ASP A 185 9.01 -4.71 -25.32
CA ASP A 185 9.58 -5.56 -26.36
C ASP A 185 8.72 -5.35 -27.62
N GLN A 186 9.21 -4.53 -28.55
CA GLN A 186 8.61 -4.41 -29.88
C GLN A 186 8.87 -5.68 -30.69
N ASP A 187 8.22 -6.78 -30.32
CA ASP A 187 8.18 -8.03 -31.10
C ASP A 187 7.04 -8.02 -32.13
N THR A 188 6.82 -6.88 -32.79
CA THR A 188 6.14 -6.84 -34.09
C THR A 188 7.16 -6.44 -35.14
N PRO A 189 7.81 -7.42 -35.81
CA PRO A 189 8.70 -7.14 -36.91
C PRO A 189 7.86 -6.81 -38.14
N ASP A 190 7.39 -5.57 -38.23
CA ASP A 190 6.94 -5.05 -39.51
C ASP A 190 7.60 -3.70 -39.75
N SER A 191 8.44 -3.68 -40.79
CA SER A 191 9.23 -2.57 -41.32
C SER A 191 10.48 -2.10 -40.55
N THR A 192 11.64 -2.49 -41.12
CA THR A 192 12.91 -1.72 -41.13
C THR A 192 13.61 -1.39 -39.79
N SER A 193 14.59 -2.24 -39.48
CA SER A 193 15.90 -1.89 -38.87
C SER A 193 15.91 -1.01 -37.62
N GLY A 194 15.91 -1.68 -36.47
CA GLY A 194 16.35 -1.13 -35.19
C GLY A 194 15.37 -1.43 -34.07
N ALA A 195 15.49 -2.60 -33.43
CA ALA A 195 14.83 -2.84 -32.16
C ALA A 195 15.45 -1.89 -31.12
N THR A 196 14.84 -0.72 -30.91
CA THR A 196 15.17 0.15 -29.80
C THR A 196 14.35 -0.31 -28.60
N SER A 197 14.85 -1.30 -27.85
CA SER A 197 14.35 -1.56 -26.51
C SER A 197 14.60 -0.30 -25.68
N THR A 198 13.54 0.37 -25.25
CA THR A 198 13.69 1.49 -24.32
C THR A 198 13.74 0.89 -22.92
N GLN A 199 14.94 0.77 -22.35
CA GLN A 199 15.08 0.29 -20.98
C GLN A 199 14.64 1.37 -20.00
N SER A 200 13.71 1.04 -19.11
CA SER A 200 13.32 1.93 -18.01
C SER A 200 14.17 1.64 -16.78
N SER A 201 14.78 2.69 -16.22
CA SER A 201 15.52 2.55 -14.97
C SER A 201 14.60 2.07 -13.84
N TYR A 202 15.11 1.17 -13.02
CA TYR A 202 14.48 0.76 -11.78
C TYR A 202 14.43 1.94 -10.81
N ILE A 203 13.41 1.97 -9.96
CA ILE A 203 13.32 2.87 -8.81
C ILE A 203 13.20 2.01 -7.55
N VAL A 204 14.02 2.33 -6.55
CA VAL A 204 14.01 1.68 -5.24
C VAL A 204 13.35 2.62 -4.22
N TYR A 205 12.27 2.15 -3.61
CA TYR A 205 11.54 2.83 -2.55
C TYR A 205 11.81 2.18 -1.20
N GLU A 206 12.30 2.94 -0.22
CA GLU A 206 12.35 2.50 1.18
C GLU A 206 10.93 2.50 1.76
N LEU A 207 10.46 1.35 2.24
CA LEU A 207 9.13 1.22 2.82
C LEU A 207 9.08 1.67 4.28
N SER A 208 9.08 2.99 4.44
CA SER A 208 8.85 3.69 5.71
C SER A 208 7.42 4.25 5.79
N ASP A 209 7.14 5.07 6.81
CA ASP A 209 5.84 5.74 6.97
C ASP A 209 5.45 6.71 5.84
N THR A 210 6.43 7.11 5.02
CA THR A 210 6.25 8.10 3.95
C THR A 210 6.67 7.59 2.58
N SER A 211 7.13 6.33 2.48
CA SER A 211 7.74 5.70 1.31
C SER A 211 8.52 6.63 0.38
N LYS A 212 9.84 6.65 0.51
CA LYS A 212 10.70 7.58 -0.24
C LYS A 212 11.61 6.82 -1.20
N ILE A 213 11.91 7.45 -2.33
CA ILE A 213 12.94 6.96 -3.23
C ILE A 213 14.29 7.04 -2.50
N ASP A 214 15.02 5.93 -2.49
CA ASP A 214 16.42 5.91 -2.06
C ASP A 214 17.31 6.03 -3.31
N ILE A 215 17.89 7.22 -3.50
CA ILE A 215 18.71 7.54 -4.68
C ILE A 215 19.97 6.66 -4.74
N LEU A 216 20.58 6.36 -3.59
CA LEU A 216 21.81 5.58 -3.54
C LEU A 216 21.53 4.12 -3.89
N LEU A 217 20.50 3.53 -3.28
CA LEU A 217 20.08 2.17 -3.61
C LEU A 217 19.57 2.07 -5.04
N THR A 218 18.84 3.07 -5.52
CA THR A 218 18.38 3.14 -6.92
C THR A 218 19.57 3.13 -7.89
N THR A 219 20.58 3.97 -7.64
CA THR A 219 21.78 4.03 -8.49
C THR A 219 22.55 2.71 -8.46
N ALA A 220 22.78 2.14 -7.27
CA ALA A 220 23.48 0.87 -7.13
C ALA A 220 22.74 -0.29 -7.79
N TYR A 221 21.41 -0.32 -7.70
CA TYR A 221 20.59 -1.37 -8.32
C TYR A 221 20.66 -1.31 -9.85
N ASN A 222 20.52 -0.13 -10.44
CA ASN A 222 20.63 0.06 -11.90
C ASN A 222 22.05 -0.16 -12.45
N LEU A 223 23.10 -0.09 -11.63
CA LEU A 223 24.47 -0.41 -12.06
C LEU A 223 24.75 -1.94 -12.08
N SER A 224 23.90 -2.71 -11.39
CA SER A 224 24.10 -4.16 -11.21
C SER A 224 23.11 -5.02 -12.01
N HIS A 225 22.15 -4.40 -12.70
CA HIS A 225 21.10 -5.02 -13.51
C HIS A 225 20.98 -4.28 -14.83
#